data_AF-A0A9Q9BCM4-F1
#
_entry.id   AF-A0A9Q9BCM4-F1
#
_cell.length_a   1.000
_cell.length_b   1.000
_cell.length_c   1.000
_cell.angle_alpha   90.00
_cell.angle_beta   90.00
_cell.angle_gamma   90.00
#
_symmetry.space_group_name_H-M   'P 1'
#
loop_
_entity.id
_entity.type
_entity.pdbx_description
1 polymer ?
#
loop_
_entity_poly.entity_id
_entity_poly.type
_entity_poly.pdbx_seq_one_letter_code
_entity_poly.pdbx_strand_id
1 'polypeptide(L)'
;MFDSNGSFPYGLSLSEFQYGLFGCGANNIDSFIFDPIGDVYKCILDIGDINKVMFNVVSDEVKNSFIEAEYLIKSEYLDDPECVVCPLVFVCNGGCTNYRITEKKKRCIFLKGDFDAYLEMQYLDLIRGNKC
;
A
#
# COMPACT_ATOMS: atom_id res chain seq x y z
N MET A 1 5.80 -2.78 -23.13
CA MET A 1 5.71 -1.75 -22.07
C MET A 1 6.99 -1.65 -21.23
N PHE A 2 7.87 -2.66 -21.25
CA PHE A 2 9.23 -2.59 -20.72
C PHE A 2 10.24 -2.71 -21.88
N ASP A 3 11.43 -2.16 -21.71
CA ASP A 3 12.52 -2.37 -22.66
C ASP A 3 13.13 -3.78 -22.51
N SER A 4 14.12 -4.10 -23.35
CA SER A 4 14.81 -5.40 -23.35
C SER A 4 15.53 -5.74 -22.04
N ASN A 5 15.65 -4.78 -21.11
CA ASN A 5 16.28 -4.93 -19.81
C ASN A 5 15.24 -4.97 -18.66
N GLY A 6 13.95 -4.94 -18.97
CA GLY A 6 12.89 -4.92 -17.96
C GLY A 6 12.67 -3.56 -17.30
N SER A 7 13.28 -2.49 -17.82
CA SER A 7 13.08 -1.11 -17.33
C SER A 7 11.89 -0.44 -18.02
N PHE A 8 11.26 0.52 -17.33
CA PHE A 8 10.32 1.43 -17.97
C PHE A 8 11.04 2.27 -19.04
N PRO A 9 10.34 2.83 -20.05
CA PRO A 9 10.94 3.59 -21.15
C PRO A 9 11.82 4.79 -20.73
N TYR A 10 11.76 5.20 -19.47
CA TYR A 10 12.48 6.33 -18.89
C TYR A 10 13.65 5.90 -17.98
N GLY A 11 14.09 4.63 -18.04
CA GLY A 11 15.26 4.16 -17.30
C GLY A 11 15.04 3.85 -15.82
N LEU A 12 13.79 3.89 -15.35
CA LEU A 12 13.44 3.49 -13.98
C LEU A 12 13.53 1.97 -13.84
N SER A 13 14.37 1.52 -12.92
CA SER A 13 14.54 0.10 -12.61
C SER A 13 13.40 -0.40 -11.73
N LEU A 14 13.02 -1.67 -11.91
CA LEU A 14 12.02 -2.33 -11.06
C LEU A 14 12.42 -2.33 -9.57
N SER A 15 13.72 -2.33 -9.25
CA SER A 15 14.26 -2.24 -7.90
C SER A 15 13.97 -0.91 -7.22
N GLU A 16 13.97 0.21 -7.96
CA GLU A 16 13.65 1.54 -7.41
C GLU A 16 12.15 1.68 -7.08
N PHE A 17 11.30 0.89 -7.75
CA PHE A 17 9.86 0.83 -7.51
C PHE A 17 9.41 -0.28 -6.57
N GLN A 18 10.35 -1.13 -6.10
CA GLN A 18 10.04 -2.36 -5.37
C GLN A 18 9.35 -2.10 -4.02
N TYR A 19 9.51 -0.91 -3.44
CA TYR A 19 8.88 -0.50 -2.18
C TYR A 19 7.47 0.08 -2.33
N GLY A 20 6.96 0.29 -3.56
CA GLY A 20 5.63 0.89 -3.81
C GLY A 20 4.71 0.11 -4.75
N LEU A 21 5.23 -0.85 -5.52
CA LEU A 21 4.44 -1.62 -6.49
C LEU A 21 3.46 -2.62 -5.84
N PHE A 22 3.81 -3.15 -4.67
CA PHE A 22 2.91 -4.03 -3.93
C PHE A 22 2.00 -3.15 -3.08
N GLY A 23 0.71 -3.10 -3.43
CA GLY A 23 -0.31 -2.45 -2.61
C GLY A 23 -0.27 -2.92 -1.15
N CYS A 24 -0.93 -2.17 -0.26
CA CYS A 24 -0.93 -2.50 1.17
C CYS A 24 -1.35 -3.96 1.41
N GLY A 25 -0.59 -4.72 2.19
CA GLY A 25 -0.93 -6.09 2.55
C GLY A 25 -2.31 -6.21 3.22
N ALA A 26 -2.77 -5.17 3.91
CA ALA A 26 -4.11 -5.16 4.49
C ALA A 26 -5.24 -5.27 3.43
N ASN A 27 -4.97 -4.92 2.17
CA ASN A 27 -5.89 -5.08 1.02
C ASN A 27 -5.72 -6.41 0.28
N ASN A 28 -4.88 -7.31 0.78
CA ASN A 28 -4.72 -8.64 0.19
C ASN A 28 -5.42 -9.68 1.07
N ILE A 29 -6.21 -10.55 0.46
CA ILE A 29 -6.90 -11.66 1.14
C ILE A 29 -5.90 -12.53 1.91
N ASP A 30 -4.73 -12.82 1.34
CA ASP A 30 -3.79 -13.79 1.92
C ASP A 30 -2.77 -13.17 2.90
N SER A 31 -3.00 -11.92 3.34
CA SER A 31 -2.09 -11.20 4.23
C SER A 31 -2.75 -10.94 5.58
N PHE A 32 -2.07 -11.40 6.63
CA PHE A 32 -2.51 -11.32 8.03
C PHE A 32 -1.35 -10.96 8.93
N ILE A 33 -1.66 -10.32 10.05
CA ILE A 33 -0.72 -9.95 11.10
C ILE A 33 -1.05 -10.76 12.34
N PHE A 34 -0.04 -11.40 12.92
CA PHE A 34 -0.18 -12.24 14.10
C PHE A 34 0.55 -11.58 15.25
N ASP A 35 -0.09 -11.50 16.41
CA ASP A 35 0.57 -11.08 17.64
C ASP A 35 1.14 -12.29 18.43
N PRO A 36 1.91 -12.04 19.51
CA PRO A 36 2.54 -13.11 20.28
C PRO A 36 1.58 -14.06 21.03
N ILE A 37 0.31 -13.67 21.24
CA ILE A 37 -0.70 -14.51 21.90
C ILE A 37 -1.60 -15.24 20.89
N GLY A 38 -1.37 -15.03 19.59
CA GLY A 38 -2.07 -15.68 18.50
C GLY A 38 -3.31 -14.93 18.01
N ASP A 39 -3.56 -13.70 18.48
CA ASP A 39 -4.61 -12.86 17.92
C ASP A 39 -4.20 -12.39 16.51
N VAL A 40 -5.15 -12.47 15.57
CA VAL A 40 -4.94 -12.18 14.16
C VAL A 40 -5.64 -10.89 13.77
N TYR A 41 -4.91 -10.05 13.05
CA TYR A 41 -5.34 -8.72 12.61
C TYR A 41 -5.13 -8.57 11.10
N LYS A 42 -5.85 -7.61 10.50
CA LYS A 42 -5.66 -7.28 9.07
C LYS A 42 -4.59 -6.24 8.82
N CYS A 43 -4.32 -5.36 9.78
CA CYS A 43 -3.34 -4.28 9.65
C CYS A 43 -2.42 -4.19 10.86
N ILE A 44 -1.16 -3.79 10.64
CA ILE A 44 -0.19 -3.58 11.73
C ILE A 44 -0.62 -2.47 12.69
N LEU A 45 -1.38 -1.47 12.20
CA LEU A 45 -1.88 -0.37 13.01
C LEU A 45 -3.00 -0.78 13.97
N ASP A 46 -3.59 -1.97 13.76
CA ASP A 46 -4.68 -2.48 14.58
C ASP A 46 -4.21 -3.38 15.73
N ILE A 47 -2.92 -3.74 15.78
CA ILE A 47 -2.38 -4.63 16.81
C ILE A 47 -2.64 -4.04 18.20
N GLY A 48 -3.20 -4.88 19.09
CA GLY A 48 -3.51 -4.51 20.47
C GLY A 48 -4.90 -3.90 20.68
N ASP A 49 -5.66 -3.59 19.61
CA ASP A 49 -7.08 -3.27 19.74
C ASP A 49 -7.91 -4.55 19.67
N ILE A 50 -8.52 -4.94 20.80
CA ILE A 50 -9.31 -6.16 20.89
C ILE A 50 -10.53 -6.15 19.95
N ASN A 51 -11.03 -4.98 19.55
CA ASN A 51 -12.13 -4.84 18.60
C ASN A 51 -11.70 -5.09 17.15
N LYS A 52 -10.39 -5.17 16.90
CA LYS A 52 -9.80 -5.42 15.59
C LYS A 52 -9.26 -6.84 15.41
N VAL A 53 -9.42 -7.68 16.42
CA VAL A 53 -9.06 -9.10 16.31
C VAL A 53 -10.07 -9.81 15.43
N MET A 54 -9.59 -10.46 14.38
CA MET A 54 -10.41 -11.26 13.47
C MET A 54 -10.70 -12.64 14.07
N PHE A 55 -9.65 -13.32 14.52
CA PHE A 55 -9.68 -14.63 15.14
C PHE A 55 -8.41 -14.86 15.95
N ASN A 56 -8.37 -15.89 16.77
CA ASN A 56 -7.17 -16.34 17.46
C ASN A 56 -6.76 -17.72 16.97
N VAL A 57 -5.52 -17.87 16.49
CA VAL A 57 -5.03 -19.13 15.90
C VAL A 57 -4.79 -20.25 16.91
N VAL A 58 -4.63 -19.91 18.19
CA VAL A 58 -4.34 -20.88 19.24
C VAL A 58 -5.63 -21.44 19.82
N SER A 59 -6.63 -20.59 20.09
CA SER A 59 -7.93 -21.00 20.61
C SER A 59 -8.93 -21.42 19.52
N ASP A 60 -8.62 -21.19 18.24
CA ASP A 60 -9.52 -21.40 17.10
C ASP A 60 -10.83 -20.59 17.23
N GLU A 61 -10.79 -19.49 17.98
CA GLU A 61 -11.94 -18.62 18.20
C GLU A 61 -12.01 -17.55 17.11
N VAL A 62 -13.12 -17.54 16.36
CA VAL A 62 -13.42 -16.44 15.42
C VAL A 62 -14.13 -15.32 16.18
N LYS A 63 -13.50 -14.14 16.25
CA LYS A 63 -14.07 -12.96 16.91
C LYS A 63 -14.87 -12.10 15.93
N ASN A 64 -14.26 -11.72 14.80
CA ASN A 64 -14.93 -10.89 13.79
C ASN A 64 -14.28 -11.02 12.40
N SER A 65 -14.80 -11.95 11.60
CA SER A 65 -14.35 -12.13 10.22
C SER A 65 -14.74 -10.98 9.27
N PHE A 66 -15.70 -10.13 9.63
CA PHE A 66 -16.12 -9.01 8.77
C PHE A 66 -15.03 -7.94 8.61
N ILE A 67 -14.06 -7.87 9.53
CA ILE A 67 -12.94 -6.91 9.45
C ILE A 67 -12.20 -7.08 8.12
N GLU A 68 -11.99 -8.31 7.65
CA GLU A 68 -11.35 -8.52 6.35
C GLU A 68 -12.16 -7.91 5.21
N ALA A 69 -13.47 -8.13 5.19
CA ALA A 69 -14.35 -7.52 4.19
C ALA A 69 -14.33 -5.98 4.27
N GLU A 70 -14.21 -5.39 5.48
CA GLU A 70 -14.04 -3.93 5.61
C GLU A 70 -12.77 -3.46 4.91
N TYR A 71 -11.66 -4.17 5.10
CA TYR A 71 -10.38 -3.85 4.48
C TYR A 71 -10.38 -4.04 2.97
N LEU A 72 -11.01 -5.09 2.46
CA LEU A 72 -11.03 -5.40 1.02
C LEU A 72 -12.00 -4.50 0.24
N ILE A 73 -13.11 -4.10 0.85
CA ILE A 73 -14.20 -3.40 0.14
C ILE A 73 -14.20 -1.90 0.46
N LYS A 74 -14.15 -1.52 1.75
CA LYS A 74 -14.32 -0.10 2.15
C LYS A 74 -13.08 0.75 1.90
N SER A 75 -11.97 0.13 1.54
CA SER A 75 -10.70 0.81 1.25
C SER A 75 -10.50 1.15 -0.22
N GLU A 76 -11.41 0.70 -1.08
CA GLU A 76 -11.26 0.79 -2.53
C GLU A 76 -11.08 2.25 -2.97
N TYR A 77 -10.01 2.50 -3.70
CA TYR A 77 -9.68 3.82 -4.21
C TYR A 77 -10.33 4.09 -5.56
N LEU A 78 -10.82 3.06 -6.25
CA LEU A 78 -11.57 3.19 -7.50
C LEU A 78 -12.91 3.92 -7.31
N ASP A 79 -13.46 3.94 -6.09
CA ASP A 79 -14.66 4.72 -5.75
C ASP A 79 -14.36 6.23 -5.56
N ASP A 80 -13.08 6.63 -5.56
CA ASP A 80 -12.65 8.01 -5.37
C ASP A 80 -12.31 8.66 -6.73
N PRO A 81 -13.13 9.61 -7.22
CA PRO A 81 -12.91 10.24 -8.52
C PRO A 81 -11.54 10.91 -8.65
N GLU A 82 -10.97 11.39 -7.54
CA GLU A 82 -9.64 12.00 -7.53
C GLU A 82 -8.53 10.97 -7.75
N CYS A 83 -8.71 9.74 -7.24
CA CYS A 83 -7.77 8.65 -7.44
C CYS A 83 -7.89 8.06 -8.85
N VAL A 84 -9.10 7.92 -9.38
CA VAL A 84 -9.36 7.38 -10.73
C VAL A 84 -8.65 8.18 -11.82
N VAL A 85 -8.58 9.50 -11.68
CA VAL A 85 -7.90 10.38 -12.64
C VAL A 85 -6.44 10.67 -12.26
N CYS A 86 -5.95 10.14 -11.15
CA CYS A 86 -4.60 10.44 -10.66
C CYS A 86 -3.54 9.66 -11.46
N PRO A 87 -2.55 10.34 -12.07
CA PRO A 87 -1.46 9.66 -12.78
C PRO A 87 -0.60 8.76 -11.87
N LEU A 88 -0.58 9.03 -10.56
CA LEU A 88 0.19 8.30 -9.56
C LEU A 88 -0.60 7.17 -8.87
N VAL A 89 -1.82 6.86 -9.34
CA VAL A 89 -2.65 5.85 -8.67
C VAL A 89 -1.99 4.47 -8.68
N PHE A 90 -1.28 4.10 -9.74
CA PHE A 90 -0.53 2.85 -9.84
C PHE A 90 0.76 2.84 -8.99
N VAL A 91 1.18 4.00 -8.49
CA VAL A 91 2.34 4.14 -7.60
C VAL A 91 1.92 4.03 -6.14
N CYS A 92 0.76 4.58 -5.78
CA CYS A 92 0.32 4.65 -4.39
C CYS A 92 -0.84 3.73 -4.02
N ASN A 93 -1.56 3.16 -5.00
CA ASN A 93 -2.74 2.31 -4.82
C ASN A 93 -3.77 2.90 -3.83
N GLY A 94 -4.00 4.22 -3.93
CA GLY A 94 -4.94 4.92 -3.06
C GLY A 94 -4.41 5.31 -1.68
N GLY A 95 -3.16 4.98 -1.35
CA GLY A 95 -2.54 5.30 -0.06
C GLY A 95 -2.82 4.25 1.02
N CYS A 96 -2.80 4.67 2.29
CA CYS A 96 -2.99 3.74 3.40
C CYS A 96 -4.48 3.39 3.60
N THR A 97 -4.80 2.10 3.46
CA THR A 97 -6.14 1.55 3.70
C THR A 97 -6.70 1.85 5.08
N ASN A 98 -5.93 1.59 6.14
CA ASN A 98 -6.43 1.73 7.51
C ASN A 98 -7.02 3.13 7.71
N TYR A 99 -6.31 4.16 7.27
CA TYR A 99 -6.76 5.55 7.38
C TYR A 99 -7.96 5.90 6.51
N ARG A 100 -8.13 5.26 5.34
CA ARG A 100 -9.36 5.40 4.55
C ARG A 100 -10.58 4.89 5.32
N ILE A 101 -10.42 3.80 6.06
CA ILE A 101 -11.52 3.16 6.81
C ILE A 101 -11.78 3.88 8.13
N THR A 102 -10.74 4.15 8.91
CA THR A 102 -10.85 4.66 10.29
C THR A 102 -11.10 6.16 10.33
N GLU A 103 -10.33 6.94 9.56
CA GLU A 103 -10.39 8.40 9.58
C GLU A 103 -11.25 8.97 8.44
N LYS A 104 -11.59 8.16 7.43
CA LYS A 104 -12.23 8.62 6.18
C LYS A 104 -11.44 9.74 5.50
N LYS A 105 -10.11 9.71 5.64
CA LYS A 105 -9.19 10.70 5.09
C LYS A 105 -8.32 10.08 4.02
N LYS A 106 -8.05 10.87 2.98
CA LYS A 106 -7.08 10.53 1.94
C LYS A 106 -5.69 10.90 2.44
N ARG A 107 -4.75 9.95 2.38
CA ARG A 107 -3.32 10.23 2.52
C ARG A 107 -2.63 9.88 1.22
N CYS A 108 -2.52 10.88 0.36
CA CYS A 108 -1.74 10.74 -0.87
C CYS A 108 -0.26 10.57 -0.52
N ILE A 109 0.46 9.84 -1.37
CA ILE A 109 1.92 9.75 -1.26
C ILE A 109 2.52 11.15 -1.40
N PHE A 110 3.60 11.42 -0.67
CA PHE A 110 4.28 12.72 -0.69
C PHE A 110 4.66 13.17 -2.11
N LEU A 111 4.93 12.21 -3.01
CA LEU A 111 5.23 12.45 -4.42
C LEU A 111 4.12 13.18 -5.19
N LYS A 112 2.87 13.14 -4.74
CA LYS A 112 1.76 13.78 -5.47
C LYS A 112 1.92 15.29 -5.61
N GLY A 113 2.55 15.95 -4.63
CA GLY A 113 2.79 17.39 -4.68
C GLY A 113 4.05 17.80 -5.44
N ASP A 114 4.96 16.87 -5.72
CA ASP A 114 6.33 17.19 -6.13
C ASP A 114 6.93 16.12 -7.06
N PHE A 115 6.08 15.56 -7.93
CA PHE A 115 6.48 14.44 -8.79
C PHE A 115 7.56 14.86 -9.79
N ASP A 116 7.47 16.08 -10.32
CA ASP A 116 8.45 16.61 -11.26
C ASP A 116 9.84 16.74 -10.62
N ALA A 117 9.92 17.20 -9.36
CA ALA A 117 11.20 17.27 -8.65
C ALA A 117 11.76 15.87 -8.36
N TYR A 118 10.91 14.88 -8.07
CA TYR A 118 11.34 13.50 -7.94
C TYR A 118 11.92 12.97 -9.26
N LEU A 119 11.26 13.20 -10.40
CA LEU A 119 11.77 12.80 -11.71
C LEU A 119 13.10 13.50 -12.05
N GLU A 120 13.23 14.78 -11.73
CA GLU A 120 14.47 15.54 -11.93
C GLU A 120 15.61 14.98 -11.07
N MET A 121 15.34 14.64 -9.80
CA MET A 121 16.32 14.00 -8.93
C MET A 121 16.83 12.68 -9.53
N GLN A 122 15.93 11.81 -9.98
CA GLN A 122 16.29 10.53 -10.59
C GLN A 122 17.12 10.74 -11.87
N TYR A 123 16.73 11.71 -12.70
CA TYR A 123 17.47 12.06 -13.92
C TYR A 123 18.89 12.56 -13.61
N LEU A 124 19.05 13.38 -12.57
CA LEU A 124 20.36 13.88 -12.15
C LEU A 124 21.26 12.77 -11.59
N ASP A 125 20.72 11.83 -10.82
CA ASP A 125 21.48 10.69 -10.29
C ASP A 125 21.98 9.78 -11.42
N LEU A 126 21.14 9.53 -12.43
CA LEU A 126 21.51 8.80 -13.64
C LEU A 126 22.68 9.46 -14.39
N ILE A 127 22.65 10.78 -14.61
CA ILE A 127 23.72 11.50 -15.30
C ILE A 127 25.01 11.53 -14.48
N ARG A 128 24.89 11.63 -13.14
CA ARG A 128 26.04 11.65 -12.23
C ARG A 128 26.72 10.30 -12.09
N GLY A 129 26.14 9.23 -12.64
CA GLY A 129 26.67 7.87 -12.49
C GLY A 129 26.55 7.34 -11.06
N ASN A 130 25.74 7.99 -10.23
CA ASN A 130 25.40 7.50 -8.90
C ASN A 130 24.40 6.36 -9.08
N LYS A 131 24.90 5.15 -9.31
CA LYS A 131 24.08 3.95 -9.21
C LYS A 131 23.91 3.63 -7.72
N CYS A 132 22.67 3.68 -7.24
CA CYS A 132 22.28 2.95 -6.04
C CYS A 132 22.41 1.45 -6.29
#